data_AF-A0A349YJ59-F1
#
_entry.id   AF-A0A349YJ59-F1
#
_cell.length_a   1.000
_cell.length_b   1.000
_cell.length_c   1.000
_cell.angle_alpha   90.00
_cell.angle_beta   90.00
_cell.angle_gamma   90.00
#
_symmetry.space_group_name_H-M   'P 1'
#
loop_
_entity.id
_entity.type
_entity.pdbx_description
1 polymer ?
#
loop_
_entity_poly.entity_id
_entity_poly.type
_entity_poly.pdbx_seq_one_letter_code
_entity_poly.pdbx_strand_id
1 'polypeptide(L)'
;YFSTSWGCTADAKDVWLSEKRGYLEGQSQVCKDSKKTLDNYDFTNESEFKKFLNNKSIKTYDSSFPWYRWNVTVSASKLKKSIEKNLKARYEVNPSLILTLCDGQYESKPVESIGTIKDIEVANRTKSGLINEIVIKGSDATIKVCSEYNIRLLLAPLESTIKRNDKSKLDGLNMLPSAFFLVTKNEKGESFRFQGGGYGHGVGMSQNGAKAMADAGFNYSTILQHYYNNTTIGNLYL
;
A
#
# COMPACT_ATOMS: atom_id res chain seq x y z
N TYR A 1 7.05 9.42 -8.55
CA TYR A 1 6.16 8.66 -9.45
C TYR A 1 6.26 7.19 -9.08
N PHE A 2 5.29 6.38 -9.46
CA PHE A 2 5.23 4.96 -9.13
C PHE A 2 4.56 4.17 -10.28
N SER A 3 4.51 2.84 -10.19
CA SER A 3 4.11 2.02 -11.33
C SER A 3 2.61 2.01 -11.60
N THR A 4 1.80 1.56 -10.63
CA THR A 4 0.35 1.34 -10.83
C THR A 4 -0.39 1.76 -9.58
N SER A 5 -1.49 2.50 -9.74
CA SER A 5 -2.37 2.86 -8.62
C SER A 5 -3.32 1.72 -8.27
N TRP A 6 -3.87 1.78 -7.06
CA TRP A 6 -4.94 0.87 -6.64
C TRP A 6 -6.34 1.39 -7.04
N GLY A 7 -6.40 2.56 -7.69
CA GLY A 7 -7.61 3.32 -8.00
C GLY A 7 -7.53 4.79 -7.55
N CYS A 8 -6.62 5.08 -6.62
CA CYS A 8 -6.27 6.43 -6.16
C CYS A 8 -4.73 6.56 -6.03
N THR A 9 -4.23 7.79 -6.08
CA THR A 9 -2.88 8.13 -5.59
C THR A 9 -2.95 8.49 -4.09
N ALA A 10 -1.80 8.59 -3.44
CA ALA A 10 -1.66 8.88 -2.01
C ALA A 10 -1.03 10.24 -1.74
N ASP A 11 -1.39 10.79 -0.58
CA ASP A 11 -0.79 12.00 -0.03
C ASP A 11 0.67 11.74 0.35
N ALA A 12 1.58 12.62 -0.08
CA ALA A 12 3.00 12.57 0.28
C ALA A 12 3.23 12.51 1.80
N LYS A 13 2.47 13.32 2.56
CA LYS A 13 2.58 13.39 4.02
C LYS A 13 2.29 12.06 4.70
N ASP A 14 1.40 11.25 4.15
CA ASP A 14 0.97 9.99 4.77
C ASP A 14 1.96 8.86 4.46
N VAL A 15 2.59 8.91 3.28
CA VAL A 15 3.61 7.94 2.82
C VAL A 15 4.97 8.20 3.45
N TRP A 16 5.41 9.47 3.46
CA TRP A 16 6.73 9.86 3.93
C TRP A 16 6.75 10.43 5.35
N LEU A 17 5.59 10.48 6.02
CA LEU A 17 5.44 11.02 7.38
C LEU A 17 6.03 12.43 7.49
N SER A 18 5.76 13.25 6.48
CA SER A 18 6.34 14.58 6.30
C SER A 18 5.28 15.66 6.32
N GLU A 19 5.73 16.91 6.28
CA GLU A 19 4.86 18.06 6.02
C GLU A 19 4.08 17.92 4.71
N LYS A 20 2.90 18.55 4.67
CA LYS A 20 2.02 18.56 3.51
C LYS A 20 2.71 19.23 2.32
N ARG A 21 2.65 18.59 1.15
CA ARG A 21 3.07 19.16 -0.13
C ARG A 21 1.86 19.27 -1.05
N GLY A 22 1.37 20.49 -1.30
CA GLY A 22 0.09 20.72 -1.99
C GLY A 22 -0.01 20.17 -3.42
N TYR A 23 1.12 19.86 -4.08
CA TYR A 23 1.14 19.25 -5.41
C TYR A 23 1.27 17.71 -5.38
N LEU A 24 1.37 17.09 -4.19
CA LEU A 24 1.45 15.63 -4.01
C LEU A 24 0.32 15.16 -3.10
N GLU A 25 -0.90 15.42 -3.53
CA GLU A 25 -2.12 15.00 -2.87
C GLU A 25 -2.72 13.76 -3.54
N GLY A 26 -3.47 12.98 -2.77
CA GLY A 26 -4.21 11.82 -3.27
C GLY A 26 -5.29 12.22 -4.27
N GLN A 27 -5.27 11.60 -5.45
CA GLN A 27 -6.18 11.87 -6.57
C GLN A 27 -6.87 10.60 -7.01
N SER A 28 -8.18 10.69 -7.26
CA SER A 28 -8.94 9.62 -7.92
C SER A 28 -8.37 9.33 -9.31
N GLN A 29 -8.25 8.05 -9.64
CA GLN A 29 -7.85 7.61 -10.98
C GLN A 29 -9.05 7.16 -11.82
N VAL A 30 -10.27 7.46 -11.40
CA VAL A 30 -11.49 7.21 -12.19
C VAL A 30 -11.39 7.91 -13.54
N CYS A 31 -11.70 7.19 -14.61
CA CYS A 31 -11.67 7.75 -15.96
C CYS A 31 -12.72 8.87 -16.12
N LYS A 32 -12.38 9.96 -16.81
CA LYS A 32 -13.30 11.11 -17.01
C LYS A 32 -14.65 10.76 -17.65
N ASP A 33 -14.72 9.69 -18.45
CA ASP A 33 -15.93 9.19 -19.09
C ASP A 33 -16.80 8.29 -18.18
N SER A 34 -16.32 7.99 -16.96
CA SER A 34 -17.06 7.20 -15.98
C SER A 34 -18.23 7.99 -15.39
N LYS A 35 -19.44 7.43 -15.46
CA LYS A 35 -20.61 7.92 -14.72
C LYS A 35 -20.57 7.65 -13.21
N LYS A 36 -19.52 6.97 -12.72
CA LYS A 36 -19.34 6.59 -11.31
C LYS A 36 -18.18 7.37 -10.72
N THR A 37 -18.32 7.82 -9.48
CA THR A 37 -17.27 8.51 -8.71
C THR A 37 -16.84 7.68 -7.50
N LEU A 38 -15.81 8.13 -6.79
CA LEU A 38 -15.36 7.53 -5.54
C LEU A 38 -15.88 8.28 -4.29
N ASP A 39 -16.68 9.32 -4.48
CA ASP A 39 -17.08 10.24 -3.38
C ASP A 39 -17.93 9.55 -2.30
N ASN A 40 -18.56 8.43 -2.66
CA ASN A 40 -19.36 7.62 -1.74
C ASN A 40 -18.54 6.61 -0.93
N TYR A 41 -17.22 6.55 -1.13
CA TYR A 41 -16.34 5.65 -0.38
C TYR A 41 -15.57 6.41 0.70
N ASP A 42 -15.67 5.95 1.94
CA ASP A 42 -14.74 6.30 2.99
C ASP A 42 -13.61 5.26 3.04
N PHE A 43 -12.49 5.58 2.40
CA PHE A 43 -11.35 4.65 2.38
C PHE A 43 -10.60 4.54 3.70
N THR A 44 -10.96 5.28 4.75
CA THR A 44 -10.44 4.98 6.11
C THR A 44 -11.13 3.77 6.73
N ASN A 45 -12.30 3.39 6.21
CA ASN A 45 -13.08 2.25 6.67
C ASN A 45 -12.73 0.96 5.88
N GLU A 46 -12.36 -0.11 6.59
CA GLU A 46 -11.99 -1.40 5.96
C GLU A 46 -13.12 -2.02 5.11
N SER A 47 -14.39 -1.86 5.51
CA SER A 47 -15.54 -2.40 4.77
C SER A 47 -15.75 -1.67 3.45
N GLU A 48 -15.67 -0.33 3.46
CA GLU A 48 -15.78 0.48 2.25
C GLU A 48 -14.57 0.28 1.33
N PHE A 49 -13.36 0.21 1.87
CA PHE A 49 -12.16 -0.15 1.11
C PHE A 49 -12.32 -1.52 0.45
N LYS A 50 -12.83 -2.53 1.19
CA LYS A 50 -13.12 -3.86 0.65
C LYS A 50 -14.19 -3.84 -0.43
N LYS A 51 -15.26 -3.05 -0.28
CA LYS A 51 -16.29 -2.90 -1.31
C LYS A 51 -15.67 -2.36 -2.60
N PHE A 52 -14.85 -1.32 -2.53
CA PHE A 52 -14.18 -0.77 -3.71
C PHE A 52 -13.18 -1.74 -4.34
N LEU A 53 -12.35 -2.41 -3.53
CA LEU A 53 -11.34 -3.32 -4.04
C LEU A 53 -11.95 -4.47 -4.86
N ASN A 54 -13.16 -4.90 -4.50
CA ASN A 54 -13.93 -5.93 -5.20
C ASN A 54 -14.87 -5.37 -6.29
N ASN A 55 -15.03 -4.05 -6.40
CA ASN A 55 -15.89 -3.42 -7.39
C ASN A 55 -15.21 -3.36 -8.77
N LYS A 56 -15.59 -4.26 -9.66
CA LYS A 56 -15.07 -4.31 -11.05
C LYS A 56 -15.77 -3.32 -12.01
N SER A 57 -16.80 -2.63 -11.53
CA SER A 57 -17.69 -1.83 -12.36
C SER A 57 -17.27 -0.35 -12.44
N ILE A 58 -16.30 0.08 -11.63
CA ILE A 58 -15.68 1.40 -11.68
C ILE A 58 -14.38 1.27 -12.46
N LYS A 59 -14.31 1.96 -13.60
CA LYS A 59 -13.11 2.00 -14.43
C LYS A 59 -12.19 3.12 -13.95
N THR A 60 -10.93 2.79 -13.78
CA THR A 60 -9.84 3.73 -13.50
C THR A 60 -8.78 3.61 -14.59
N TYR A 61 -7.96 4.63 -14.76
CA TYR A 61 -6.88 4.62 -15.75
C TYR A 61 -5.94 3.42 -15.56
N ASP A 62 -5.70 3.00 -14.31
CA ASP A 62 -4.87 1.82 -13.99
C ASP A 62 -5.59 0.47 -14.12
N SER A 63 -6.92 0.44 -14.31
CA SER A 63 -7.73 -0.77 -14.05
C SER A 63 -7.46 -1.99 -14.94
N SER A 64 -6.87 -1.78 -16.13
CA SER A 64 -6.50 -2.85 -17.05
C SER A 64 -5.14 -3.48 -16.75
N PHE A 65 -4.31 -2.88 -15.91
CA PHE A 65 -2.94 -3.31 -15.71
C PHE A 65 -2.81 -4.46 -14.70
N PRO A 66 -1.79 -5.34 -14.83
CA PRO A 66 -1.64 -6.52 -13.98
C PRO A 66 -1.59 -6.18 -12.48
N TRP A 67 -0.89 -5.11 -12.11
CA TRP A 67 -0.72 -4.73 -10.71
C TRP A 67 -1.89 -3.98 -10.10
N TYR A 68 -2.93 -3.64 -10.88
CA TYR A 68 -4.10 -2.94 -10.36
C TYR A 68 -4.76 -3.68 -9.20
N ARG A 69 -4.76 -5.01 -9.27
CA ARG A 69 -5.21 -5.90 -8.20
C ARG A 69 -4.21 -7.03 -8.03
N TRP A 70 -4.02 -7.45 -6.79
CA TRP A 70 -3.19 -8.61 -6.47
C TRP A 70 -3.70 -9.28 -5.20
N ASN A 71 -3.38 -10.56 -5.06
CA ASN A 71 -3.58 -11.28 -3.81
C ASN A 71 -2.50 -12.33 -3.60
N VAL A 72 -2.19 -12.60 -2.34
CA VAL A 72 -1.23 -13.61 -1.91
C VAL A 72 -1.63 -14.17 -0.56
N THR A 73 -1.45 -15.47 -0.39
CA THR A 73 -1.58 -16.12 0.91
C THR A 73 -0.19 -16.54 1.39
N VAL A 74 0.17 -16.16 2.60
CA VAL A 74 1.47 -16.43 3.23
C VAL A 74 1.21 -17.22 4.51
N SER A 75 1.92 -18.33 4.71
CA SER A 75 1.83 -19.04 5.99
C SER A 75 2.43 -18.20 7.11
N ALA A 76 1.94 -18.37 8.34
CA ALA A 76 2.48 -17.69 9.51
C ALA A 76 3.99 -17.95 9.67
N SER A 77 4.45 -19.17 9.34
CA SER A 77 5.88 -19.52 9.33
C SER A 77 6.71 -18.75 8.30
N LYS A 78 6.22 -18.60 7.06
CA LYS A 78 6.90 -17.82 6.02
C LYS A 78 6.90 -16.33 6.33
N LEU A 79 5.81 -15.84 6.91
CA LEU A 79 5.70 -14.46 7.32
C LEU A 79 6.62 -14.14 8.51
N LYS A 80 6.77 -15.08 9.45
CA LYS A 80 7.76 -14.99 10.53
C LYS A 80 9.17 -14.82 9.97
N LYS A 81 9.57 -15.66 9.01
CA LYS A 81 10.88 -15.52 8.33
C LYS A 81 11.08 -14.13 7.71
N SER A 82 10.04 -13.58 7.07
CA SER A 82 10.09 -12.24 6.49
C SER A 82 10.29 -11.16 7.56
N ILE A 83 9.58 -11.26 8.68
CA ILE A 83 9.72 -10.31 9.79
C ILE A 83 11.12 -10.42 10.39
N GLU A 84 11.59 -11.63 10.73
CA GLU A 84 12.91 -11.85 11.33
C GLU A 84 14.05 -11.40 10.40
N LYS A 85 13.89 -11.55 9.08
CA LYS A 85 14.86 -11.04 8.09
C LYS A 85 14.99 -9.51 8.12
N ASN A 86 13.90 -8.79 8.35
CA ASN A 86 13.84 -7.34 8.13
C ASN A 86 13.80 -6.51 9.42
N LEU A 87 13.22 -7.04 10.51
CA LEU A 87 12.84 -6.26 11.69
C LEU A 87 14.00 -5.48 12.30
N LYS A 88 15.13 -6.15 12.57
CA LYS A 88 16.32 -5.52 13.15
C LYS A 88 16.85 -4.38 12.27
N ALA A 89 17.08 -4.67 10.98
CA ALA A 89 17.60 -3.69 10.04
C ALA A 89 16.65 -2.48 9.87
N ARG A 90 15.33 -2.70 9.92
CA ARG A 90 14.35 -1.61 9.84
C ARG A 90 14.29 -0.79 11.12
N TYR A 91 14.43 -1.43 12.28
CA TYR A 91 14.50 -0.74 13.57
C TYR A 91 15.74 0.15 13.62
N GLU A 92 16.92 -0.36 13.23
CA GLU A 92 18.17 0.40 13.23
C GLU A 92 18.15 1.63 12.32
N VAL A 93 17.45 1.57 11.17
CA VAL A 93 17.31 2.71 10.26
C VAL A 93 16.46 3.83 10.87
N ASN A 94 15.35 3.49 11.52
CA ASN A 94 14.53 4.48 12.21
C ASN A 94 13.75 3.84 13.39
N PRO A 95 14.31 3.88 14.61
CA PRO A 95 13.71 3.27 15.79
C PRO A 95 12.33 3.83 16.14
N SER A 96 12.01 5.06 15.74
CA SER A 96 10.72 5.68 16.07
C SER A 96 9.55 5.12 15.25
N LEU A 97 9.84 4.32 14.21
CA LEU A 97 8.81 3.76 13.31
C LEU A 97 8.52 2.27 13.57
N ILE A 98 9.21 1.65 14.52
CA ILE A 98 8.94 0.28 14.97
C ILE A 98 8.93 0.32 16.49
N LEU A 99 7.73 0.21 17.05
CA LEU A 99 7.50 0.34 18.49
C LEU A 99 7.08 -1.01 19.06
N THR A 100 7.52 -1.30 20.26
CA THR A 100 7.18 -2.53 20.99
C THR A 100 6.20 -2.19 22.10
N LEU A 101 5.20 -3.04 22.31
CA LEU A 101 4.24 -2.91 23.41
C LEU A 101 4.93 -3.31 24.73
N CYS A 102 5.07 -2.37 25.65
CA CYS A 102 5.61 -2.54 27.00
C CYS A 102 4.62 -1.95 28.01
N ASP A 103 4.17 -2.75 28.97
CA ASP A 103 3.27 -2.31 30.04
C ASP A 103 2.03 -1.51 29.55
N GLY A 104 1.49 -1.93 28.39
CA GLY A 104 0.31 -1.31 27.77
C GLY A 104 0.59 -0.07 26.91
N GLN A 105 1.84 0.36 26.79
CA GLN A 105 2.27 1.50 25.97
C GLN A 105 3.22 1.08 24.85
N TYR A 106 3.19 1.82 23.73
CA TYR A 106 4.12 1.58 22.62
C TYR A 106 5.38 2.42 22.81
N GLU A 107 6.52 1.76 22.94
CA GLU A 107 7.82 2.38 23.16
C GLU A 107 8.82 1.97 22.08
N SER A 108 9.79 2.83 21.78
CA SER A 108 10.89 2.47 20.89
C SER A 108 11.89 1.58 21.63
N LYS A 109 11.61 0.28 21.65
CA LYS A 109 12.45 -0.77 22.23
C LYS A 109 12.68 -1.87 21.19
N PRO A 110 13.93 -2.28 20.93
CA PRO A 110 14.18 -3.36 19.98
C PRO A 110 13.67 -4.69 20.52
N VAL A 111 13.28 -5.58 19.63
CA VAL A 111 12.99 -6.99 19.94
C VAL A 111 13.74 -7.88 18.97
N GLU A 112 14.28 -8.99 19.47
CA GLU A 112 15.02 -9.95 18.64
C GLU A 112 14.08 -10.84 17.82
N SER A 113 12.93 -11.20 18.38
CA SER A 113 11.85 -11.91 17.70
C SER A 113 10.50 -11.48 18.25
N ILE A 114 9.45 -11.70 17.46
CA ILE A 114 8.05 -11.60 17.93
C ILE A 114 7.49 -13.00 18.25
N GLY A 115 8.26 -14.06 18.03
CA GLY A 115 7.81 -15.44 18.20
C GLY A 115 6.82 -15.86 17.11
N THR A 116 5.81 -16.64 17.48
CA THR A 116 4.76 -17.10 16.55
C THR A 116 3.74 -15.98 16.31
N ILE A 117 3.46 -15.67 15.04
CA ILE A 117 2.49 -14.64 14.67
C ILE A 117 1.08 -15.11 15.05
N LYS A 118 0.41 -14.35 15.91
CA LYS A 118 -0.98 -14.57 16.35
C LYS A 118 -1.97 -13.72 15.57
N ASP A 119 -1.60 -12.47 15.26
CA ASP A 119 -2.46 -11.57 14.50
C ASP A 119 -1.75 -10.43 13.79
N ILE A 120 -2.45 -9.83 12.82
CA ILE A 120 -2.05 -8.60 12.14
C ILE A 120 -3.28 -7.71 12.01
N GLU A 121 -3.22 -6.53 12.61
CA GLU A 121 -4.31 -5.56 12.64
C GLU A 121 -3.90 -4.27 11.93
N VAL A 122 -4.80 -3.72 11.12
CA VAL A 122 -4.64 -2.38 10.55
C VAL A 122 -4.95 -1.38 11.65
N ALA A 123 -3.93 -0.65 12.10
CA ALA A 123 -4.08 0.36 13.16
C ALA A 123 -4.47 1.72 12.58
N ASN A 124 -3.97 2.05 11.38
CA ASN A 124 -4.36 3.27 10.67
C ASN A 124 -4.40 3.05 9.16
N ARG A 125 -5.51 3.47 8.56
CA ARG A 125 -5.67 3.62 7.11
C ARG A 125 -6.05 5.07 6.81
N THR A 126 -5.29 5.68 5.93
CA THR A 126 -5.47 7.10 5.57
C THR A 126 -6.62 7.28 4.58
N LYS A 127 -7.01 8.54 4.34
CA LYS A 127 -8.06 8.89 3.36
C LYS A 127 -7.76 8.42 1.94
N SER A 128 -6.47 8.25 1.60
CA SER A 128 -6.04 7.72 0.31
C SER A 128 -6.06 6.19 0.22
N GLY A 129 -6.55 5.51 1.28
CA GLY A 129 -6.58 4.05 1.40
C GLY A 129 -5.23 3.42 1.78
N LEU A 130 -4.18 4.21 1.98
CA LEU A 130 -2.86 3.74 2.40
C LEU A 130 -2.89 3.25 3.85
N ILE A 131 -2.39 2.05 4.10
CA ILE A 131 -2.03 1.63 5.46
C ILE A 131 -0.65 2.19 5.79
N ASN A 132 -0.57 3.03 6.81
CA ASN A 132 0.71 3.53 7.33
C ASN A 132 0.99 3.09 8.77
N GLU A 133 0.04 2.43 9.45
CA GLU A 133 0.27 1.76 10.73
C GLU A 133 -0.41 0.39 10.78
N ILE A 134 0.33 -0.63 11.23
CA ILE A 134 -0.21 -1.93 11.61
C ILE A 134 0.28 -2.33 13.00
N VAL A 135 -0.43 -3.25 13.63
CA VAL A 135 0.02 -3.96 14.83
C VAL A 135 0.20 -5.43 14.47
N ILE A 136 1.40 -5.98 14.74
CA ILE A 136 1.70 -7.40 14.61
C ILE A 136 1.79 -7.99 16.00
N LYS A 137 0.88 -8.92 16.31
CA LYS A 137 0.80 -9.61 17.60
C LYS A 137 1.53 -10.94 17.51
N GLY A 138 2.59 -11.09 18.28
CA GLY A 138 3.38 -12.32 18.38
C GLY A 138 3.14 -13.08 19.69
N SER A 139 3.78 -14.24 19.85
CA SER A 139 3.80 -14.95 21.13
C SER A 139 4.70 -14.28 22.16
N ASP A 140 5.77 -13.65 21.70
CA ASP A 140 6.85 -13.16 22.56
C ASP A 140 6.80 -11.63 22.68
N ALA A 141 6.39 -10.95 21.61
CA ALA A 141 6.23 -9.50 21.57
C ALA A 141 5.09 -9.06 20.66
N THR A 142 4.54 -7.88 20.92
CA THR A 142 3.64 -7.18 20.01
C THR A 142 4.32 -5.90 19.55
N ILE A 143 4.34 -5.66 18.24
CA ILE A 143 4.97 -4.48 17.64
C ILE A 143 3.96 -3.66 16.85
N LYS A 144 4.06 -2.33 16.94
CA LYS A 144 3.46 -1.39 16.00
C LYS A 144 4.49 -1.03 14.94
N VAL A 145 4.12 -1.18 13.67
CA VAL A 145 4.97 -0.85 12.53
C VAL A 145 4.36 0.34 11.80
N CYS A 146 5.11 1.42 11.73
CA CYS A 146 4.74 2.66 11.05
C CYS A 146 5.47 2.79 9.70
N SER A 147 4.90 3.58 8.80
CA SER A 147 5.28 3.76 7.39
C SER A 147 4.95 2.57 6.49
N GLU A 148 4.40 2.89 5.31
CA GLU A 148 4.09 1.91 4.27
C GLU A 148 5.31 1.07 3.86
N TYR A 149 6.50 1.67 3.87
CA TYR A 149 7.71 1.02 3.43
C TYR A 149 8.15 -0.09 4.40
N ASN A 150 8.15 0.19 5.71
CA ASN A 150 8.46 -0.81 6.73
C ASN A 150 7.42 -1.93 6.71
N ILE A 151 6.13 -1.58 6.61
CA ILE A 151 5.03 -2.54 6.52
C ILE A 151 5.25 -3.51 5.37
N ARG A 152 5.54 -3.01 4.17
CA ARG A 152 5.71 -3.85 2.97
C ARG A 152 6.94 -4.75 3.06
N LEU A 153 8.03 -4.29 3.68
CA LEU A 153 9.23 -5.11 3.87
C LEU A 153 9.02 -6.21 4.91
N LEU A 154 8.44 -5.87 6.07
CA LEU A 154 8.18 -6.85 7.13
C LEU A 154 7.20 -7.94 6.66
N LEU A 155 6.22 -7.55 5.84
CA LEU A 155 5.20 -8.47 5.30
C LEU A 155 5.55 -9.06 3.92
N ALA A 156 6.82 -9.05 3.53
CA ALA A 156 7.25 -9.54 2.22
C ALA A 156 6.84 -11.02 1.97
N PRO A 157 6.25 -11.33 0.80
CA PRO A 157 5.85 -12.69 0.45
C PRO A 157 7.02 -13.47 -0.17
N LEU A 158 8.16 -13.58 0.54
CA LEU A 158 9.45 -14.09 0.06
C LEU A 158 9.39 -15.47 -0.62
N GLU A 159 8.49 -16.34 -0.17
CA GLU A 159 8.34 -17.72 -0.65
C GLU A 159 6.88 -18.03 -1.04
N SER A 160 6.13 -17.00 -1.43
CA SER A 160 4.71 -17.12 -1.77
C SER A 160 4.41 -16.57 -3.16
N THR A 161 3.45 -17.19 -3.83
CA THR A 161 2.99 -16.79 -5.16
C THR A 161 1.94 -15.69 -5.08
N ILE A 162 2.22 -14.54 -5.69
CA ILE A 162 1.25 -13.47 -5.90
C ILE A 162 0.47 -13.74 -7.18
N LYS A 163 -0.86 -13.62 -7.11
CA LYS A 163 -1.75 -13.62 -8.27
C LYS A 163 -2.15 -12.18 -8.61
N ARG A 164 -1.92 -11.77 -9.85
CA ARG A 164 -2.20 -10.42 -10.36
C ARG A 164 -3.58 -10.32 -11.02
N ASN A 165 -3.98 -9.10 -11.39
CA ASN A 165 -5.29 -8.77 -11.98
C ASN A 165 -5.55 -9.54 -13.29
N ASP A 166 -4.51 -9.69 -14.11
CA ASP A 166 -4.50 -10.42 -15.39
C ASP A 166 -4.37 -11.95 -15.22
N LYS A 167 -4.46 -12.46 -13.98
CA LYS A 167 -4.29 -13.88 -13.59
C LYS A 167 -2.85 -14.40 -13.70
N SER A 168 -1.89 -13.59 -14.14
CA SER A 168 -0.49 -13.96 -14.10
C SER A 168 0.01 -14.11 -12.66
N LYS A 169 1.08 -14.89 -12.51
CA LYS A 169 1.67 -15.24 -11.20
C LYS A 169 3.11 -14.77 -11.13
N LEU A 170 3.54 -14.36 -9.94
CA LEU A 170 4.92 -14.01 -9.64
C LEU A 170 5.27 -14.58 -8.27
N ASP A 171 6.43 -15.23 -8.18
CA ASP A 171 6.92 -15.81 -6.94
C ASP A 171 7.96 -14.90 -6.28
N GLY A 172 7.95 -14.90 -4.95
CA GLY A 172 9.09 -14.44 -4.15
C GLY A 172 9.43 -12.95 -4.26
N LEU A 173 8.45 -12.08 -3.96
CA LEU A 173 8.75 -10.66 -3.80
C LEU A 173 9.43 -10.37 -2.46
N ASN A 174 10.43 -9.48 -2.50
CA ASN A 174 11.12 -8.97 -1.31
C ASN A 174 10.35 -7.90 -0.53
N MET A 175 9.16 -7.52 -0.99
CA MET A 175 8.22 -6.65 -0.28
C MET A 175 6.82 -6.83 -0.85
N LEU A 176 5.77 -6.47 -0.09
CA LEU A 176 4.42 -6.38 -0.66
C LEU A 176 4.38 -5.36 -1.81
N PRO A 177 3.57 -5.60 -2.87
CA PRO A 177 3.50 -4.72 -4.03
C PRO A 177 3.19 -3.25 -3.67
N SER A 178 2.32 -3.04 -2.68
CA SER A 178 1.92 -1.73 -2.15
C SER A 178 1.41 -1.90 -0.71
N ALA A 179 1.11 -0.78 -0.03
CA ALA A 179 0.42 -0.78 1.27
C ALA A 179 -1.10 -0.49 1.16
N PHE A 180 -1.68 -0.71 -0.03
CA PHE A 180 -3.13 -0.60 -0.27
C PHE A 180 -3.74 -2.00 -0.30
N PHE A 181 -3.85 -2.64 0.86
CA PHE A 181 -4.34 -4.02 0.96
C PHE A 181 -5.28 -4.24 2.15
N LEU A 182 -6.04 -5.32 2.10
CA LEU A 182 -6.73 -5.96 3.20
C LEU A 182 -5.88 -7.13 3.69
N VAL A 183 -5.91 -7.41 4.99
CA VAL A 183 -5.32 -8.62 5.58
C VAL A 183 -6.42 -9.44 6.26
N THR A 184 -6.44 -10.74 6.01
CA THR A 184 -7.36 -11.68 6.68
C THR A 184 -6.59 -12.92 7.13
N LYS A 185 -6.75 -13.29 8.40
CA LYS A 185 -6.22 -14.52 8.98
C LYS A 185 -7.17 -15.69 8.66
N ASN A 186 -6.64 -16.88 8.36
CA ASN A 186 -7.48 -18.07 8.22
C ASN A 186 -7.98 -18.57 9.60
N GLU A 187 -9.01 -19.40 9.62
CA GLU A 187 -9.64 -19.89 10.87
C GLU A 187 -8.66 -20.57 11.84
N LYS A 188 -7.66 -21.27 11.29
CA LYS A 188 -6.64 -21.97 12.08
C LYS A 188 -5.48 -21.08 12.55
N GLY A 189 -5.40 -19.82 12.08
CA GLY A 189 -4.27 -18.92 12.36
C GLY A 189 -2.95 -19.31 11.69
N GLU A 190 -2.96 -20.26 10.77
CA GLU A 190 -1.79 -20.80 10.08
C GLU A 190 -1.35 -19.95 8.87
N SER A 191 -2.21 -19.07 8.37
CA SER A 191 -1.91 -18.23 7.22
C SER A 191 -2.66 -16.90 7.20
N PHE A 192 -2.06 -15.94 6.51
CA PHE A 192 -2.60 -14.61 6.27
C PHE A 192 -2.75 -14.40 4.77
N ARG A 193 -3.94 -13.96 4.36
CA ARG A 193 -4.24 -13.56 2.98
C ARG A 193 -4.20 -12.04 2.89
N PHE A 194 -3.36 -11.55 1.99
CA PHE A 194 -3.30 -10.15 1.59
C PHE A 194 -4.02 -10.00 0.25
N GLN A 195 -4.95 -9.06 0.19
CA GLN A 195 -5.65 -8.69 -1.05
C GLN A 195 -5.55 -7.18 -1.23
N GLY A 196 -4.89 -6.73 -2.28
CA GLY A 196 -4.61 -5.31 -2.48
C GLY A 196 -4.62 -4.89 -3.93
N GLY A 197 -4.15 -3.68 -4.16
CA GLY A 197 -4.00 -3.10 -5.49
C GLY A 197 -2.82 -2.15 -5.58
N GLY A 198 -2.40 -1.87 -6.81
CA GLY A 198 -1.27 -1.01 -7.12
C GLY A 198 0.11 -1.65 -6.88
N TYR A 199 1.12 -0.95 -7.38
CA TYR A 199 2.53 -1.30 -7.24
C TYR A 199 3.37 -0.03 -7.05
N GLY A 200 4.06 0.05 -5.92
CA GLY A 200 4.83 1.21 -5.47
C GLY A 200 4.14 2.03 -4.37
N HIS A 201 4.73 3.17 -4.04
CA HIS A 201 4.37 3.99 -2.88
C HIS A 201 3.08 4.83 -3.08
N GLY A 202 2.63 5.02 -4.32
CA GLY A 202 1.34 5.68 -4.62
C GLY A 202 1.35 7.21 -4.73
N VAL A 203 2.49 7.90 -4.52
CA VAL A 203 2.56 9.38 -4.51
C VAL A 203 2.92 9.95 -5.88
N GLY A 204 2.18 10.97 -6.32
CA GLY A 204 2.39 11.67 -7.60
C GLY A 204 1.87 10.86 -8.78
N MET A 205 2.65 10.78 -9.86
CA MET A 205 2.20 10.14 -11.11
C MET A 205 2.29 8.61 -11.11
N SER A 206 1.18 7.95 -11.47
CA SER A 206 1.16 6.54 -11.87
C SER A 206 1.65 6.41 -13.31
N GLN A 207 2.65 5.57 -13.56
CA GLN A 207 3.18 5.31 -14.90
C GLN A 207 2.11 4.66 -15.81
N ASN A 208 1.42 3.64 -15.29
CA ASN A 208 0.38 2.94 -16.03
C ASN A 208 -0.88 3.79 -16.20
N GLY A 209 -1.24 4.59 -15.19
CA GLY A 209 -2.33 5.56 -15.32
C GLY A 209 -2.02 6.64 -16.36
N ALA A 210 -0.82 7.23 -16.34
CA ALA A 210 -0.36 8.18 -17.36
C ALA A 210 -0.37 7.56 -18.76
N LYS A 211 0.08 6.31 -18.90
CA LYS A 211 -0.03 5.58 -20.18
C LYS A 211 -1.47 5.45 -20.65
N ALA A 212 -2.40 5.01 -19.78
CA ALA A 212 -3.80 4.89 -20.16
C ALA A 212 -4.45 6.23 -20.50
N MET A 213 -4.05 7.32 -19.83
CA MET A 213 -4.48 8.66 -20.21
C MET A 213 -3.94 9.06 -21.60
N ALA A 214 -2.67 8.78 -21.89
CA ALA A 214 -2.11 9.04 -23.23
C ALA A 214 -2.83 8.22 -24.32
N ASP A 215 -3.10 6.94 -24.05
CA ASP A 215 -3.87 6.06 -24.95
C ASP A 215 -5.31 6.57 -25.15
N ALA A 216 -5.87 7.31 -24.18
CA ALA A 216 -7.16 7.99 -24.27
C ALA A 216 -7.09 9.39 -24.93
N GLY A 217 -5.94 9.79 -25.45
CA GLY A 217 -5.75 11.04 -26.20
C GLY A 217 -5.39 12.27 -25.35
N PHE A 218 -5.13 12.11 -24.05
CA PHE A 218 -4.67 13.23 -23.22
C PHE A 218 -3.20 13.58 -23.52
N ASN A 219 -2.91 14.86 -23.68
CA ASN A 219 -1.54 15.34 -23.86
C ASN A 219 -0.76 15.35 -22.52
N TYR A 220 0.57 15.46 -22.61
CA TYR A 220 1.45 15.42 -21.44
C TYR A 220 1.12 16.50 -20.41
N SER A 221 0.73 17.70 -20.83
CA SER A 221 0.40 18.78 -19.91
C SER A 221 -0.84 18.46 -19.08
N THR A 222 -1.87 17.87 -19.69
CA THR A 222 -3.07 17.41 -18.98
C THR A 222 -2.75 16.28 -18.02
N ILE A 223 -1.90 15.34 -18.42
CA ILE A 223 -1.48 14.21 -17.57
C ILE A 223 -0.71 14.72 -16.36
N LEU A 224 0.26 15.61 -16.54
CA LEU A 224 1.03 16.19 -15.44
C LEU A 224 0.14 16.99 -14.48
N GLN A 225 -0.78 17.81 -15.00
CA GLN A 225 -1.71 18.57 -14.17
C GLN A 225 -2.67 17.68 -13.38
N HIS A 226 -3.07 16.52 -13.92
CA HIS A 226 -3.89 15.54 -13.21
C HIS A 226 -3.19 14.92 -11.99
N TYR A 227 -1.87 14.69 -12.08
CA TYR A 227 -1.09 14.07 -11.00
C TYR A 227 -0.42 15.06 -10.06
N TYR A 228 -0.12 16.26 -10.55
CA TYR A 228 0.61 17.31 -9.85
C TYR A 228 -0.24 18.58 -9.85
N ASN A 229 -1.28 18.57 -9.02
CA ASN A 229 -2.20 19.71 -8.89
C ASN A 229 -1.45 20.99 -8.54
N ASN A 230 -1.94 22.12 -9.06
CA ASN A 230 -1.37 23.45 -8.82
C ASN A 230 0.11 23.60 -9.22
N THR A 231 0.56 22.84 -10.22
CA THR A 231 1.90 23.01 -10.81
C THR A 231 1.83 23.67 -12.19
N THR A 232 2.93 24.32 -12.58
CA THR A 232 3.12 24.89 -13.92
C THR A 232 4.25 24.17 -14.63
N ILE A 233 4.20 24.18 -15.96
CA ILE A 233 5.26 23.63 -16.81
C ILE A 233 6.09 24.82 -17.30
N GLY A 234 7.39 24.75 -17.08
CA GLY A 234 8.35 25.76 -17.54
C GLY A 234 9.46 25.14 -18.36
N ASN A 235 10.04 25.94 -19.26
CA ASN A 235 11.26 25.59 -19.99
C ASN A 235 12.47 26.07 -19.19
N LEU A 236 13.46 25.20 -18.98
CA LEU A 236 14.70 25.58 -18.30
C LEU A 236 15.66 26.35 -19.21
N TYR A 237 15.53 26.17 -20.53
CA TYR A 237 16.31 26.84 -21.56
C TYR A 237 15.38 27.38 -22.63
N LEU A 238 15.76 28.51 -23.24
CA LEU A 238 15.08 29.12 -24.38
C LEU A 238 15.51 28.45 -25.69
#